data_AF-T1AKY3-F1
#
_entry.id   AF-T1AKY3-F1
#
_cell.length_a   1.000
_cell.length_b   1.000
_cell.length_c   1.000
_cell.angle_alpha   90.00
_cell.angle_beta   90.00
_cell.angle_gamma   90.00
#
_symmetry.space_group_name_H-M   'P 1'
#
loop_
_entity.id
_entity.type
_entity.pdbx_description
1 polymer ?
#
loop_
_entity_poly.entity_id
_entity_poly.type
_entity_poly.pdbx_seq_one_letter_code
_entity_poly.pdbx_strand_id
1 'polypeptide(L)'
;CGAARKAARAVFLGSAPTVRSPHRGIEASHVKLGCAVPGESVATYGDALARLSDRATYLYVNGDRYWYGLSPSISRVARDLTDRWLTTGIVELDAAICDAIRRERDRGDLAGVHVAPSSSADIDDDDRVRLVILAPGKPYIPRTEDSPAELLARDIVERRGSSP
;
A
#
# COMPACT_ATOMS: atom_id res chain seq x y z
N CYS A 1 -3.59 -26.60 -5.09
CA CYS A 1 -4.89 -26.29 -5.75
C CYS A 1 -4.82 -26.61 -7.24
N GLY A 2 -5.66 -27.53 -7.73
CA GLY A 2 -5.70 -27.90 -9.15
C GLY A 2 -6.12 -26.76 -10.08
N ALA A 3 -7.10 -25.94 -9.65
CA ALA A 3 -7.64 -24.84 -10.45
C ALA A 3 -6.60 -23.77 -10.81
N ALA A 4 -5.77 -23.33 -9.86
CA ALA A 4 -4.70 -22.35 -10.13
C ALA A 4 -3.65 -22.89 -11.10
N ARG A 5 -3.30 -24.18 -11.00
CA ARG A 5 -2.35 -24.80 -11.95
C ARG A 5 -2.95 -24.87 -13.36
N LYS A 6 -4.23 -25.21 -13.48
CA LYS A 6 -4.95 -25.22 -14.77
C LYS A 6 -5.00 -23.81 -15.37
N ALA A 7 -5.43 -22.81 -14.59
CA ALA A 7 -5.49 -21.41 -15.02
C ALA A 7 -4.11 -20.89 -15.46
N ALA A 8 -3.05 -21.16 -14.68
CA ALA A 8 -1.69 -20.78 -15.05
C ALA A 8 -1.22 -21.39 -16.38
N ARG A 9 -1.50 -22.69 -16.61
CA ARG A 9 -1.17 -23.36 -17.88
C ARG A 9 -1.95 -22.78 -19.05
N ALA A 10 -3.24 -22.54 -18.86
CA ALA A 10 -4.09 -21.93 -19.90
C ALA A 10 -3.62 -20.51 -20.24
N VAL A 11 -3.24 -19.70 -19.25
CA VAL A 11 -2.64 -18.38 -19.50
C VAL A 11 -1.31 -18.52 -20.24
N PHE A 12 -0.41 -19.40 -19.78
CA PHE A 12 0.91 -19.58 -20.40
C PHE A 12 0.80 -19.99 -21.88
N LEU A 13 0.02 -21.02 -22.18
CA LEU A 13 -0.16 -21.50 -23.55
C LEU A 13 -0.98 -20.51 -24.40
N GLY A 14 -2.07 -19.98 -23.84
CA GLY A 14 -2.99 -19.10 -24.56
C GLY A 14 -2.42 -17.71 -24.84
N SER A 15 -1.51 -17.21 -24.01
CA SER A 15 -0.84 -15.92 -24.24
C SER A 15 0.42 -16.03 -25.10
N ALA A 16 0.98 -17.23 -25.30
CA ALA A 16 2.23 -17.43 -26.05
C ALA A 16 2.25 -16.77 -27.46
N PRO A 17 1.17 -16.85 -28.27
CA PRO A 17 1.15 -16.19 -29.59
C PRO A 17 1.17 -14.65 -29.51
N THR A 18 0.75 -14.10 -28.37
CA THR A 18 0.58 -12.65 -28.18
C THR A 18 1.79 -11.97 -27.55
N VAL A 19 2.87 -12.69 -27.27
CA VAL A 19 4.05 -12.16 -26.56
C VAL A 19 4.70 -10.98 -27.28
N ARG A 20 4.61 -10.90 -28.61
CA ARG A 20 5.11 -9.77 -29.42
C ARG A 20 4.02 -8.81 -29.90
N SER A 21 2.76 -9.08 -29.56
CA SER A 21 1.60 -8.27 -29.97
C SER A 21 1.49 -7.00 -29.11
N PRO A 22 0.93 -5.89 -29.64
CA PRO A 22 0.47 -4.78 -28.82
C PRO A 22 -0.65 -5.19 -27.86
N HIS A 23 -1.48 -6.17 -28.25
CA HIS A 23 -2.54 -6.75 -27.42
C HIS A 23 -2.05 -8.05 -26.77
N ARG A 24 -1.20 -7.91 -25.75
CA ARG A 24 -0.65 -9.05 -25.01
C ARG A 24 -1.71 -9.72 -24.15
N GLY A 25 -1.58 -11.04 -24.04
CA GLY A 25 -2.36 -11.86 -23.14
C GLY A 25 -3.68 -12.37 -23.67
N ILE A 26 -4.28 -13.20 -22.85
CA ILE A 26 -5.52 -13.92 -23.11
C ILE A 26 -6.58 -13.46 -22.11
N GLU A 27 -7.83 -13.39 -22.56
CA GLU A 27 -8.97 -12.94 -21.76
C GLU A 27 -9.39 -13.99 -20.72
N ALA A 28 -9.96 -13.56 -19.59
CA ALA A 28 -10.40 -14.48 -18.54
C ALA A 28 -11.44 -15.49 -19.05
N SER A 29 -12.29 -15.08 -19.98
CA SER A 29 -13.28 -15.93 -20.66
C SER A 29 -12.62 -17.13 -21.34
N HIS A 30 -11.56 -16.89 -22.11
CA HIS A 30 -10.81 -17.94 -22.81
C HIS A 30 -10.00 -18.82 -21.84
N VAL A 31 -9.47 -18.25 -20.76
CA VAL A 31 -8.81 -19.04 -19.71
C VAL A 31 -9.82 -19.98 -19.03
N LYS A 32 -11.00 -19.47 -18.66
CA LYS A 32 -12.08 -20.27 -18.06
C LYS A 32 -12.53 -21.38 -19.01
N LEU A 33 -12.70 -21.09 -20.29
CA LEU A 33 -13.04 -22.07 -21.31
C LEU A 33 -11.98 -23.18 -21.42
N GLY A 34 -10.69 -22.82 -21.43
CA GLY A 34 -9.58 -23.78 -21.50
C GLY A 34 -9.37 -24.61 -20.23
N CYS A 35 -9.97 -24.21 -19.11
CA CYS A 35 -9.84 -24.91 -17.83
C CYS A 35 -11.10 -25.68 -17.42
N ALA A 36 -12.25 -25.42 -18.04
CA ALA A 36 -13.52 -26.01 -17.63
C ALA A 36 -13.49 -27.54 -17.72
N VAL A 37 -13.93 -28.19 -16.65
CA VAL A 37 -14.08 -29.65 -16.57
C VAL A 37 -15.50 -29.95 -16.09
N PRO A 38 -16.19 -30.96 -16.66
CA PRO A 38 -17.50 -31.36 -16.17
C PRO A 38 -17.51 -31.60 -14.66
N GLY A 39 -18.50 -31.05 -13.97
CA GLY A 39 -18.65 -31.16 -12.51
C GLY A 39 -17.83 -30.16 -11.67
N GLU A 40 -17.02 -29.29 -12.27
CA GLU A 40 -16.28 -28.23 -11.57
C GLU A 40 -16.90 -26.85 -11.83
N SER A 41 -17.00 -26.01 -10.80
CA SER A 41 -17.55 -24.65 -10.94
C SER A 41 -16.60 -23.73 -11.70
N VAL A 42 -17.12 -23.04 -12.72
CA VAL A 42 -16.36 -22.06 -13.51
C VAL A 42 -15.89 -20.88 -12.66
N ALA A 43 -16.65 -20.53 -11.60
CA ALA A 43 -16.30 -19.45 -10.68
C ALA A 43 -14.94 -19.70 -10.00
N THR A 44 -14.60 -20.95 -9.71
CA THR A 44 -13.34 -21.35 -9.08
C THR A 44 -12.11 -20.91 -9.88
N TYR A 45 -12.23 -20.83 -11.22
CA TYR A 45 -11.14 -20.36 -12.08
C TYR A 45 -10.98 -18.83 -12.06
N GLY A 46 -12.06 -18.08 -11.84
CA GLY A 46 -11.98 -16.64 -11.59
C GLY A 46 -11.22 -16.33 -10.31
N ASP A 47 -11.58 -17.00 -9.21
CA ASP A 47 -10.88 -16.87 -7.93
C ASP A 47 -9.41 -17.31 -8.03
N ALA A 48 -9.14 -18.37 -8.80
CA ALA A 48 -7.80 -18.83 -9.06
C ALA A 48 -6.97 -17.78 -9.83
N LEU A 49 -7.54 -17.12 -10.84
CA LEU A 49 -6.90 -16.03 -11.56
C LEU A 49 -6.64 -14.82 -10.68
N ALA A 50 -7.58 -14.45 -9.81
CA ALA A 50 -7.39 -13.36 -8.85
C ALA A 50 -6.21 -13.66 -7.90
N ARG A 51 -6.17 -14.88 -7.34
CA ARG A 51 -5.06 -15.33 -6.47
C ARG A 51 -3.72 -15.43 -7.21
N LEU A 52 -3.72 -15.83 -8.48
CA LEU A 52 -2.52 -15.85 -9.30
C LEU A 52 -2.03 -14.42 -9.59
N SER A 53 -2.93 -13.50 -9.90
CA SER A 53 -2.60 -12.08 -10.13
C SER A 53 -1.99 -11.46 -8.88
N ASP A 54 -2.48 -11.88 -7.71
CA ASP A 54 -1.94 -11.43 -6.45
C ASP A 54 -0.58 -12.08 -6.12
N ARG A 55 -0.38 -13.38 -6.36
CA ARG A 55 0.81 -14.09 -5.84
C ARG A 55 1.90 -14.37 -6.86
N ALA A 56 1.59 -14.38 -8.15
CA ALA A 56 2.53 -14.80 -9.19
C ALA A 56 3.50 -13.68 -9.58
N THR A 57 4.79 -14.01 -9.57
CA THR A 57 5.90 -13.08 -9.84
C THR A 57 5.91 -12.50 -11.24
N TYR A 58 5.62 -13.34 -12.22
CA TYR A 58 5.80 -13.02 -13.63
C TYR A 58 4.48 -12.84 -14.37
N LEU A 59 3.35 -12.84 -13.65
CA LEU A 59 2.03 -12.67 -14.24
C LEU A 59 1.70 -11.18 -14.30
N TYR A 60 1.32 -10.73 -15.50
CA TYR A 60 0.86 -9.39 -15.77
C TYR A 60 -0.63 -9.42 -16.07
N VAL A 61 -1.32 -8.36 -15.66
CA VAL A 61 -2.76 -8.15 -15.86
C VAL A 61 -2.97 -6.78 -16.47
N ASN A 62 -3.78 -6.71 -17.52
CA ASN A 62 -4.27 -5.45 -18.09
C ASN A 62 -5.75 -5.61 -18.46
N GLY A 63 -6.62 -4.96 -17.69
CA GLY A 63 -8.06 -5.19 -17.78
C GLY A 63 -8.37 -6.67 -17.55
N ASP A 64 -9.02 -7.30 -18.53
CA ASP A 64 -9.36 -8.74 -18.50
C ASP A 64 -8.27 -9.65 -19.12
N ARG A 65 -7.10 -9.12 -19.48
CA ARG A 65 -6.04 -9.88 -20.16
C ARG A 65 -4.90 -10.27 -19.24
N TYR A 66 -4.46 -11.52 -19.38
CA TYR A 66 -3.43 -12.14 -18.56
C TYR A 66 -2.29 -12.70 -19.43
N TRP A 67 -1.03 -12.46 -19.05
CA TRP A 67 0.14 -13.05 -19.70
C TRP A 67 1.34 -13.17 -18.77
N TYR A 68 2.26 -14.07 -19.10
CA TYR A 68 3.55 -14.15 -18.42
C TYR A 68 4.61 -13.28 -19.11
N GLY A 69 5.34 -12.50 -18.33
CA GLY A 69 6.50 -11.73 -18.78
C GLY A 69 7.83 -12.38 -18.35
N LEU A 70 8.93 -11.83 -18.86
CA LEU A 70 10.29 -12.27 -18.50
C LEU A 70 10.83 -11.56 -17.26
N SER A 71 10.22 -10.44 -16.88
CA SER A 71 10.59 -9.64 -15.72
C SER A 71 9.53 -9.75 -14.63
N PRO A 72 9.89 -9.53 -13.35
CA PRO A 72 8.91 -9.45 -12.27
C PRO A 72 7.89 -8.35 -12.55
N SER A 73 6.63 -8.59 -12.23
CA SER A 73 5.56 -7.60 -12.37
C SER A 73 5.77 -6.43 -11.40
N ILE A 74 5.33 -5.23 -11.78
CA ILE A 74 5.41 -4.02 -10.91
C ILE A 74 4.69 -4.29 -9.59
N SER A 75 3.56 -4.99 -9.62
CA SER A 75 2.81 -5.38 -8.42
C SER A 75 3.65 -6.23 -7.47
N ARG A 76 4.49 -7.14 -7.99
CA ARG A 76 5.42 -7.88 -7.13
C ARG A 76 6.52 -6.99 -6.59
N VAL A 77 7.16 -6.17 -7.43
CA VAL A 77 8.23 -5.27 -6.98
C VAL A 77 7.70 -4.36 -5.87
N ALA A 78 6.48 -3.83 -6.02
CA ALA A 78 5.82 -3.05 -4.99
C ALA A 78 5.63 -3.83 -3.69
N ARG A 79 5.13 -5.07 -3.73
CA ARG A 79 4.99 -5.91 -2.51
C ARG A 79 6.34 -6.23 -1.86
N ASP A 80 7.31 -6.65 -2.65
CA ASP A 80 8.65 -6.97 -2.16
C ASP A 80 9.32 -5.73 -1.53
N LEU A 81 8.99 -4.52 -2.02
CA LEU A 81 9.39 -3.26 -1.38
C LEU A 81 8.61 -3.02 -0.09
N THR A 82 7.28 -3.12 -0.10
CA THR A 82 6.43 -2.95 1.09
C THR A 82 6.88 -3.86 2.24
N ASP A 83 7.10 -5.15 1.98
CA ASP A 83 7.52 -6.12 2.99
C ASP A 83 8.90 -5.75 3.59
N ARG A 84 9.84 -5.27 2.75
CA ARG A 84 11.13 -4.77 3.22
C ARG A 84 10.97 -3.52 4.09
N TRP A 85 10.18 -2.54 3.64
CA TRP A 85 9.94 -1.31 4.38
C TRP A 85 9.29 -1.59 5.74
N LEU A 86 8.29 -2.48 5.79
CA LEU A 86 7.64 -2.88 7.03
C LEU A 86 8.58 -3.61 8.01
N THR A 87 9.57 -4.36 7.50
CA THR A 87 10.46 -5.18 8.35
C THR A 87 11.68 -4.41 8.83
N THR A 88 12.31 -3.62 7.97
CA THR A 88 13.63 -3.03 8.26
C THR A 88 13.70 -1.53 8.03
N GLY A 89 12.71 -0.93 7.36
CA GLY A 89 12.80 0.44 6.85
C GLY A 89 11.77 1.42 7.43
N ILE A 90 11.02 1.03 8.45
CA ILE A 90 9.91 1.84 8.95
C ILE A 90 10.38 3.19 9.50
N VAL A 91 11.56 3.22 10.11
CA VAL A 91 12.15 4.44 10.69
C VAL A 91 12.54 5.41 9.57
N GLU A 92 13.19 4.92 8.52
CA GLU A 92 13.58 5.70 7.35
C GLU A 92 12.36 6.20 6.58
N LEU A 93 11.31 5.38 6.48
CA LEU A 93 10.04 5.75 5.87
C LEU A 93 9.36 6.87 6.65
N ASP A 94 9.25 6.74 7.98
CA ASP A 94 8.67 7.76 8.85
C ASP A 94 9.44 9.08 8.75
N ALA A 95 10.78 9.02 8.74
CA ALA A 95 11.62 10.19 8.54
C ALA A 95 11.37 10.85 7.16
N ALA A 96 11.29 10.05 6.09
CA ALA A 96 11.01 10.55 4.75
C ALA A 96 9.61 11.21 4.64
N ILE A 97 8.60 10.64 5.30
CA ILE A 97 7.25 11.22 5.39
C ILE A 97 7.31 12.56 6.13
N CYS A 98 7.96 12.60 7.30
CA CYS A 98 8.09 13.83 8.08
C CYS A 98 8.82 14.91 7.28
N ASP A 99 9.89 14.56 6.57
CA ASP A 99 10.63 15.50 5.73
C ASP A 99 9.82 15.97 4.52
N ALA A 100 8.98 15.11 3.93
CA ALA A 100 8.07 15.51 2.87
C ALA A 100 7.05 16.55 3.38
N ILE A 101 6.49 16.33 4.57
CA ILE A 101 5.55 17.27 5.20
C ILE A 101 6.27 18.58 5.57
N ARG A 102 7.49 18.55 6.10
CA ARG A 102 8.28 19.76 6.43
C ARG A 102 8.65 20.61 5.22
N ARG A 103 8.67 20.03 4.02
CA ARG A 103 8.89 20.77 2.77
C ARG A 103 7.69 21.61 2.37
N GLU A 104 6.50 21.28 2.87
CA GLU A 104 5.35 22.16 2.73
C GLU A 104 5.60 23.45 3.53
N ARG A 105 5.59 24.58 2.83
CA ARG A 105 5.91 25.89 3.42
C ARG A 105 4.65 26.70 3.68
N ASP A 106 3.53 26.32 3.07
CA ASP A 106 2.28 26.99 3.35
C ASP A 106 1.78 26.61 4.75
N ARG A 107 1.61 27.63 5.58
CA ARG A 107 1.08 27.53 6.95
C ARG A 107 -0.25 28.26 7.11
N GLY A 108 -0.76 28.89 6.04
CA GLY A 108 -1.93 29.77 6.12
C GLY A 108 -1.79 30.83 7.22
N ASP A 109 -2.86 31.00 7.99
CA ASP A 109 -2.95 31.96 9.11
C ASP A 109 -2.38 31.42 10.44
N LEU A 110 -1.76 30.24 10.44
CA LEU A 110 -1.21 29.64 11.66
C LEU A 110 0.14 30.26 12.02
N ALA A 111 0.38 30.47 13.31
CA ALA A 111 1.64 31.00 13.81
C ALA A 111 2.83 30.06 13.50
N GLY A 112 2.58 28.74 13.47
CA GLY A 112 3.57 27.74 13.12
C GLY A 112 2.98 26.35 12.87
N VAL A 113 3.77 25.50 12.21
CA VAL A 113 3.46 24.09 11.97
C VAL A 113 4.60 23.25 12.56
N HIS A 114 4.27 22.35 13.48
CA HIS A 114 5.21 21.47 14.17
C HIS A 114 5.03 20.04 13.67
N VAL A 115 6.03 19.48 13.00
CA VAL A 115 5.96 18.16 12.36
C VAL A 115 6.70 17.12 13.19
N ALA A 116 5.94 16.15 13.71
CA ALA A 116 6.39 15.05 14.55
C ALA A 116 7.26 15.53 15.73
N PRO A 117 6.74 16.40 16.62
CA PRO A 117 7.45 16.78 17.83
C PRO A 117 7.70 15.55 18.71
N SER A 118 8.85 15.50 19.38
CA SER A 118 9.20 14.41 20.30
C SER A 118 8.53 14.59 21.66
N SER A 119 8.26 15.84 22.05
CA SER A 119 7.58 16.18 23.30
C SER A 119 6.88 17.54 23.23
N SER A 120 6.09 17.89 24.25
CA SER A 120 5.49 19.22 24.38
C SER A 120 6.52 20.36 24.47
N ALA A 121 7.76 20.06 24.84
CA ALA A 121 8.84 21.04 24.89
C ALA A 121 9.29 21.54 23.50
N ASP A 122 8.99 20.79 22.43
CA ASP A 122 9.29 21.20 21.06
C ASP A 122 8.28 22.21 20.49
N ILE A 123 7.28 22.59 21.29
CA ILE A 123 6.17 23.46 20.90
C ILE A 123 6.21 24.70 21.81
N ASP A 124 6.39 25.87 21.20
CA ASP A 124 6.31 27.13 21.95
C ASP A 124 4.91 27.30 22.55
N ASP A 125 4.86 27.65 23.83
CA ASP A 125 3.64 27.99 24.57
C ASP A 125 3.40 29.51 24.48
N ASP A 126 2.63 29.94 23.47
CA ASP A 126 2.19 31.32 23.27
C ASP A 126 0.68 31.41 23.05
N ASP A 127 0.15 32.65 23.01
CA ASP A 127 -1.28 32.93 22.82
C ASP A 127 -1.77 32.74 21.37
N ARG A 128 -0.98 32.08 20.52
CA ARG A 128 -1.24 31.95 19.08
C ARG A 128 -1.61 30.53 18.69
N VAL A 129 -2.40 30.41 17.63
CA VAL A 129 -2.82 29.10 17.09
C VAL A 129 -1.71 28.49 16.25
N ARG A 130 -1.35 27.24 16.56
CA ARG A 130 -0.30 26.45 15.89
C ARG A 130 -0.87 25.08 15.50
N LEU A 131 -0.40 24.53 14.38
CA LEU A 131 -0.75 23.17 13.94
C LEU A 131 0.34 22.19 14.37
N VAL A 132 -0.05 21.10 15.02
CA VAL A 132 0.84 20.00 15.37
C VAL A 132 0.44 18.77 14.56
N ILE A 133 1.39 18.23 13.80
CA ILE A 133 1.23 17.00 13.03
C ILE A 133 1.97 15.90 13.78
N LEU A 134 1.24 14.89 14.27
CA LEU A 134 1.82 13.78 15.02
C LEU A 134 2.61 12.83 14.10
N ALA A 135 3.59 12.13 14.68
CA ALA A 135 4.42 11.17 13.95
C ALA A 135 3.58 10.00 13.40
N PRO A 136 3.92 9.43 12.22
CA PRO A 136 3.20 8.29 11.66
C PRO A 136 3.14 7.06 12.59
N GLY A 137 4.18 6.83 13.39
CA GLY A 137 4.21 5.80 14.44
C GLY A 137 3.26 6.01 15.63
N LYS A 138 2.49 7.10 15.67
CA LYS A 138 1.45 7.40 16.68
C LYS A 138 0.09 7.54 15.99
N PRO A 139 -0.50 6.44 15.48
CA PRO A 139 -1.72 6.51 14.70
C PRO A 139 -2.93 6.82 15.59
N TYR A 140 -3.92 7.50 14.99
CA TYR A 140 -5.27 7.56 15.51
C TYR A 140 -6.02 6.28 15.16
N ILE A 141 -6.72 5.70 16.12
CA ILE A 141 -7.50 4.47 15.93
C ILE A 141 -8.96 4.81 16.20
N PRO A 142 -9.83 4.79 15.17
CA PRO A 142 -11.24 5.11 15.36
C PRO A 142 -11.90 4.20 16.40
N ARG A 143 -12.77 4.78 17.24
CA ARG A 143 -13.57 4.06 18.25
C ARG A 143 -12.76 3.34 19.33
N THR A 144 -11.51 3.73 19.52
CA THR A 144 -10.66 3.27 20.63
C THR A 144 -10.41 4.45 21.53
N GLU A 145 -10.78 4.33 22.81
CA GLU A 145 -10.38 5.30 23.83
C GLU A 145 -8.87 5.16 24.05
N ASP A 146 -8.16 6.28 24.23
CA ASP A 146 -6.71 6.31 24.44
C ASP A 146 -5.88 5.78 23.26
N SER A 147 -6.24 6.15 22.03
CA SER A 147 -5.36 5.87 20.88
C SER A 147 -3.99 6.54 21.04
N PRO A 148 -2.90 6.00 20.46
CA PRO A 148 -1.55 6.59 20.59
C PRO A 148 -1.49 8.07 20.21
N ALA A 149 -2.27 8.49 19.21
CA ALA A 149 -2.42 9.88 18.82
C ALA A 149 -3.13 10.72 19.90
N GLU A 150 -4.26 10.24 20.44
CA GLU A 150 -5.01 10.97 21.47
C GLU A 150 -4.22 11.12 22.76
N LEU A 151 -3.52 10.06 23.18
CA LEU A 151 -2.65 10.10 24.35
C LEU A 151 -1.58 11.17 24.22
N LEU A 152 -0.91 11.22 23.06
CA LEU A 152 0.14 12.20 22.80
C LEU A 152 -0.44 13.62 22.66
N ALA A 153 -1.57 13.78 21.98
CA ALA A 153 -2.23 15.07 21.84
C ALA A 153 -2.66 15.62 23.20
N ARG A 154 -3.23 14.78 24.07
CA ARG A 154 -3.57 15.15 25.45
C ARG A 154 -2.33 15.55 26.25
N ASP A 155 -1.25 14.76 26.15
CA ASP A 155 0.02 15.08 26.82
C ASP A 155 0.59 16.43 26.38
N ILE A 156 0.51 16.74 25.09
CA ILE A 156 0.96 18.02 24.51
C ILE A 156 0.13 19.20 25.03
N VAL A 157 -1.18 19.02 25.17
CA VAL A 157 -2.09 20.08 25.64
C VAL A 157 -1.99 20.28 27.16
N GLU A 158 -1.82 19.20 27.93
CA GLU A 158 -1.78 19.24 29.39
C GLU A 158 -0.43 19.70 29.94
N ARG A 159 0.68 19.38 29.26
CA ARG A 159 2.02 19.81 29.67
C ARG A 159 2.40 21.10 28.96
N ARG A 160 2.47 22.19 29.72
CA ARG A 160 3.07 23.45 29.24
C ARG A 160 4.47 23.16 28.69
N GLY A 161 4.73 23.64 27.48
CA GLY A 161 6.06 23.60 26.85
C GLY A 161 7.07 24.46 27.61
N SER A 162 8.31 24.55 27.13
CA SER A 162 9.31 25.41 27.75
C SER A 162 9.04 26.88 27.42
N SER A 163 8.26 27.57 28.24
CA SER A 163 8.38 29.02 28.37
C SER A 163 9.55 29.34 29.32
N PRO A 164 10.41 30.33 29.04
CA PRO A 164 11.33 30.87 30.03
C PRO A 164 10.60 31.59 31.18
#